data_AF-A0A820N3U6-F1
#
_entry.id   AF-A0A820N3U6-F1
#
_cell.length_a   1.000
_cell.length_b   1.000
_cell.length_c   1.000
_cell.angle_alpha   90.00
_cell.angle_beta   90.00
_cell.angle_gamma   90.00
#
_symmetry.space_group_name_H-M   'P 1'
#
loop_
_entity.id
_entity.type
_entity.pdbx_description
1 polymer ?
#
loop_
_entity_poly.entity_id
_entity_poly.type
_entity_poly.pdbx_seq_one_letter_code
_entity_poly.pdbx_strand_id
1 'polypeptide(L)'
;MDVENVYLIPHSSKPVNEYFNPKLLAGLYPTLFCYGLGAPEDQSRPLTINLREHIRYLLSYNDRRFEKNHSFIFVVFNLLQRRDACFHAQLIATKLYFRSSAQEIHSLNTSDIEAALKNISTRTHNTGCNKALGKLLNHIKTIGGRVMGS
;
A
#
# COMPACT_ATOMS: atom_id res chain seq x y z
N MET A 1 10.59 -37.89 27.73
CA MET A 1 10.69 -37.20 26.43
C MET A 1 9.62 -36.14 26.46
N ASP A 2 10.00 -34.92 26.81
CA ASP A 2 9.10 -33.80 26.96
C ASP A 2 8.48 -33.45 25.61
N VAL A 3 7.16 -33.63 25.51
CA VAL A 3 6.40 -33.18 24.35
C VAL A 3 6.25 -31.68 24.50
N GLU A 4 7.13 -30.95 23.84
CA GLU A 4 7.11 -29.50 23.77
C GLU A 4 5.74 -29.07 23.22
N ASN A 5 4.92 -28.44 24.07
CA ASN A 5 3.59 -27.95 23.71
C ASN A 5 3.73 -26.73 22.78
N VAL A 6 4.06 -26.98 21.51
CA VAL A 6 4.15 -25.96 20.49
C VAL A 6 2.74 -25.56 20.07
N TYR A 7 2.35 -24.32 20.41
CA TYR A 7 1.12 -23.71 19.92
C TYR A 7 1.27 -23.39 18.43
N LEU A 8 0.74 -24.25 17.57
CA LEU A 8 0.64 -24.00 16.14
C LEU A 8 -0.63 -23.20 15.87
N ILE A 9 -0.48 -21.99 15.33
CA ILE A 9 -1.61 -21.21 14.81
C ILE A 9 -1.88 -21.74 13.39
N PRO A 10 -2.97 -22.48 13.15
CA PRO A 10 -3.27 -23.02 11.84
C PRO A 10 -3.54 -21.87 10.87
N HIS A 11 -2.76 -21.80 9.81
CA HIS A 11 -2.90 -20.84 8.73
C HIS A 11 -3.03 -21.58 7.40
N SER A 12 -3.83 -21.04 6.50
CA SER A 12 -3.87 -21.52 5.12
C SER A 12 -2.52 -21.26 4.46
N SER A 13 -2.07 -22.19 3.61
CA SER A 13 -0.89 -21.98 2.76
C SER A 13 -1.11 -20.91 1.68
N LYS A 14 -2.36 -20.51 1.45
CA LYS A 14 -2.71 -19.47 0.47
C LYS A 14 -3.04 -18.15 1.18
N PRO A 15 -2.41 -17.03 0.79
CA PRO A 15 -2.78 -15.73 1.31
C PRO A 15 -4.22 -15.39 0.91
N VAL A 16 -4.95 -14.77 1.83
CA VAL A 16 -6.34 -14.37 1.61
C VAL A 16 -6.38 -12.98 1.01
N ASN A 17 -7.24 -12.77 0.01
CA ASN A 17 -7.46 -11.46 -0.57
C ASN A 17 -8.13 -10.52 0.46
N GLU A 18 -7.57 -9.33 0.59
CA GLU A 18 -8.09 -8.27 1.44
C GLU A 18 -9.25 -7.50 0.78
N TYR A 19 -9.22 -7.34 -0.54
CA TYR A 19 -10.17 -6.53 -1.28
C TYR A 19 -11.53 -7.21 -1.36
N PHE A 20 -12.60 -6.44 -1.08
CA PHE A 20 -13.99 -6.91 -1.16
C PHE A 20 -14.24 -8.19 -0.36
N ASN A 21 -13.58 -8.32 0.79
CA ASN A 21 -13.68 -9.47 1.66
C ASN A 21 -14.45 -9.12 2.94
N PRO A 22 -15.79 -9.32 2.98
CA PRO A 22 -16.61 -8.95 4.14
C PRO A 22 -16.27 -9.79 5.38
N LYS A 23 -15.65 -10.96 5.20
CA LYS A 23 -15.30 -11.87 6.30
C LYS A 23 -14.02 -11.45 7.02
N LEU A 24 -13.19 -10.60 6.41
CA LEU A 24 -11.88 -10.23 6.96
C LEU A 24 -12.03 -9.49 8.30
N LEU A 25 -12.71 -8.34 8.30
CA LEU A 25 -12.88 -7.53 9.50
C LEU A 25 -13.87 -8.16 10.48
N ALA A 26 -14.91 -8.83 9.98
CA ALA A 26 -15.85 -9.59 10.80
C ALA A 26 -15.16 -10.71 11.60
N GLY A 27 -14.26 -11.46 10.95
CA GLY A 27 -13.51 -12.54 11.59
C GLY A 27 -12.40 -12.05 12.51
N LEU A 28 -11.79 -10.90 12.21
CA LEU A 28 -10.74 -10.32 13.05
C LEU A 28 -11.31 -9.68 14.33
N TYR A 29 -12.53 -9.14 14.26
CA TYR A 29 -13.17 -8.43 15.37
C TYR A 29 -14.57 -8.97 15.67
N PRO A 30 -14.72 -10.25 16.09
CA PRO A 30 -16.03 -10.86 16.35
C PRO A 30 -16.81 -10.14 17.46
N THR A 31 -16.12 -9.47 18.39
CA THR A 31 -16.73 -8.67 19.46
C THR A 31 -17.21 -7.30 19.00
N LEU A 32 -16.69 -6.78 17.88
CA LEU A 32 -17.14 -5.52 17.29
C LEU A 32 -18.23 -5.77 16.23
N PHE A 33 -18.11 -6.87 15.48
CA PHE A 33 -19.05 -7.31 14.45
C PHE A 33 -19.80 -8.57 14.91
N CYS A 34 -20.71 -8.37 15.87
CA CYS A 34 -21.52 -9.47 16.40
C CYS A 34 -22.21 -10.24 15.28
N TYR A 35 -22.25 -11.57 15.40
CA TYR A 35 -22.80 -12.50 14.39
C TYR A 35 -22.10 -12.45 13.02
N GLY A 36 -20.93 -11.81 12.91
CA GLY A 36 -20.21 -11.66 11.66
C GLY A 36 -20.87 -10.69 10.67
N LEU A 37 -21.75 -9.83 11.14
CA LEU A 37 -22.53 -8.88 10.33
C LEU A 37 -22.06 -7.44 10.53
N GLY A 38 -22.37 -6.59 9.54
CA GLY A 38 -22.10 -5.15 9.63
C GLY A 38 -20.65 -4.75 9.33
N ALA A 39 -19.81 -5.69 8.88
CA ALA A 39 -18.49 -5.37 8.39
C ALA A 39 -18.54 -4.56 7.08
N PRO A 40 -17.49 -3.79 6.78
CA PRO A 40 -17.35 -3.13 5.49
C PRO A 40 -17.36 -4.10 4.29
N GLU A 41 -17.73 -3.57 3.13
CA GLU A 41 -17.73 -4.31 1.85
C GLU A 41 -18.67 -5.53 1.80
N ASP A 42 -19.68 -5.54 2.66
CA ASP A 42 -20.77 -6.52 2.61
C ASP A 42 -21.64 -6.30 1.37
N GLN A 43 -21.57 -7.27 0.45
CA GLN A 43 -22.31 -7.28 -0.82
C GLN A 43 -23.81 -7.53 -0.63
N SER A 44 -24.25 -8.02 0.53
CA SER A 44 -25.67 -8.21 0.83
C SER A 44 -26.40 -6.89 1.14
N ARG A 45 -25.66 -5.81 1.35
CA ARG A 45 -26.22 -4.50 1.67
C ARG A 45 -26.95 -3.89 0.46
N PRO A 46 -28.17 -3.34 0.64
CA PRO A 46 -28.91 -2.69 -0.46
C PRO A 46 -28.19 -1.48 -1.07
N LEU A 47 -27.40 -0.77 -0.26
CA LEU A 47 -26.66 0.42 -0.67
C LEU A 47 -25.15 0.17 -0.57
N THR A 48 -24.45 0.43 -1.66
CA THR A 48 -22.98 0.40 -1.68
C THR A 48 -22.43 1.59 -0.88
N ILE A 49 -21.60 1.31 0.12
CA ILE A 49 -20.93 2.33 0.94
C ILE A 49 -19.43 2.24 0.68
N ASN A 50 -18.77 3.38 0.47
CA ASN A 50 -17.31 3.41 0.33
C ASN A 50 -16.64 2.94 1.64
N LEU A 51 -15.58 2.13 1.53
CA LEU A 51 -14.84 1.63 2.68
C LEU A 51 -14.42 2.75 3.66
N ARG A 52 -13.91 3.87 3.16
CA ARG A 52 -13.44 5.00 3.99
C ARG A 52 -14.60 5.68 4.72
N GLU A 53 -15.76 5.80 4.08
CA GLU A 53 -16.97 6.35 4.69
C GLU A 53 -17.52 5.41 5.77
N HIS A 54 -17.54 4.11 5.49
CA HIS A 54 -17.99 3.12 6.45
C HIS A 54 -17.05 3.07 7.67
N ILE A 55 -15.74 3.06 7.48
CA ILE A 55 -14.78 3.13 8.59
C ILE A 55 -14.99 4.40 9.42
N ARG A 56 -15.19 5.56 8.78
CA ARG A 56 -15.49 6.81 9.48
C ARG A 56 -16.75 6.69 10.34
N TYR A 57 -17.81 6.11 9.79
CA TYR A 57 -19.03 5.83 10.53
C TYR A 57 -18.79 4.90 11.73
N LEU A 58 -18.01 3.82 11.57
CA LEU A 58 -17.68 2.90 12.65
C LEU A 58 -16.88 3.61 13.76
N LEU A 59 -15.93 4.46 13.42
CA LEU A 59 -15.17 5.24 14.41
C LEU A 59 -16.01 6.29 15.13
N SER A 60 -17.08 6.78 14.50
CA SER A 60 -18.06 7.69 15.11
C SER A 60 -19.31 6.97 15.64
N TYR A 61 -19.25 5.65 15.82
CA TYR A 61 -20.38 4.87 16.30
C TYR A 61 -20.77 5.25 17.73
N ASN A 62 -22.07 5.20 18.05
CA ASN A 62 -22.64 5.80 19.25
C ASN A 62 -22.00 5.32 20.58
N ASP A 63 -21.69 4.03 20.69
CA ASP A 63 -21.07 3.45 21.89
C ASP A 63 -19.52 3.55 21.92
N ARG A 64 -18.93 4.10 20.85
CA ARG A 64 -17.48 4.27 20.66
C ARG A 64 -16.69 2.95 20.73
N ARG A 65 -17.32 1.79 20.56
CA ARG A 65 -16.66 0.48 20.71
C ARG A 65 -15.52 0.28 19.71
N PHE A 66 -15.66 0.79 18.50
CA PHE A 66 -14.63 0.72 17.46
C PHE A 66 -13.48 1.70 17.71
N GLU A 67 -13.80 2.90 18.16
CA GLU A 67 -12.82 3.93 18.52
C GLU A 67 -11.94 3.49 19.69
N LYS A 68 -12.55 2.88 20.72
CA LYS A 68 -11.85 2.45 21.94
C LYS A 68 -11.18 1.09 21.84
N ASN A 69 -11.42 0.33 20.77
CA ASN A 69 -10.79 -0.97 20.61
C ASN A 69 -9.27 -0.81 20.42
N HIS A 70 -8.49 -1.66 21.10
CA HIS A 70 -7.03 -1.49 21.20
C HIS A 70 -6.29 -1.53 19.85
N SER A 71 -6.82 -2.23 18.84
CA SER A 71 -6.13 -2.45 17.56
C SER A 71 -6.95 -2.01 16.34
N PHE A 72 -8.26 -1.83 16.46
CA PHE A 72 -9.14 -1.57 15.32
C PHE A 72 -8.66 -0.40 14.46
N ILE A 73 -8.39 0.76 15.07
CA ILE A 73 -7.92 1.96 14.36
C ILE A 73 -6.62 1.67 13.59
N PHE A 74 -5.66 1.00 14.22
CA PHE A 74 -4.38 0.69 13.59
C PHE A 74 -4.55 -0.26 12.41
N VAL A 75 -5.36 -1.32 12.57
CA VAL A 75 -5.61 -2.27 11.49
C VAL A 75 -6.29 -1.58 10.32
N VAL A 76 -7.40 -0.86 10.54
CA VAL A 76 -8.12 -0.20 9.43
C VAL A 76 -7.32 0.94 8.79
N PHE A 77 -6.43 1.59 9.54
CA PHE A 77 -5.52 2.59 8.98
C PHE A 77 -4.48 1.94 8.05
N ASN A 78 -3.80 0.88 8.50
CA ASN A 78 -2.85 0.13 7.66
C ASN A 78 -3.51 -0.44 6.41
N LEU A 79 -4.73 -0.96 6.57
CA LEU A 79 -5.61 -1.46 5.50
C LEU A 79 -5.83 -0.37 4.43
N LEU A 80 -6.24 0.83 4.86
CA LEU A 80 -6.44 1.97 3.95
C LEU A 80 -5.13 2.43 3.28
N GLN A 81 -4.04 2.56 4.03
CA GLN A 81 -2.73 2.96 3.48
C GLN A 81 -2.23 1.97 2.43
N ARG A 82 -2.33 0.67 2.71
CA ARG A 82 -1.91 -0.37 1.77
C ARG A 82 -2.75 -0.32 0.49
N ARG A 83 -4.06 -0.15 0.60
CA ARG A 83 -4.94 -0.03 -0.57
C ARG A 83 -4.63 1.19 -1.41
N ASP A 84 -4.41 2.35 -0.78
CA ASP A 84 -4.05 3.59 -1.48
C ASP A 84 -2.69 3.43 -2.19
N ALA A 85 -1.68 2.86 -1.52
CA ALA A 85 -0.37 2.59 -2.10
C ALA A 85 -0.44 1.63 -3.29
N CYS A 86 -1.17 0.52 -3.15
CA CYS A 86 -1.38 -0.45 -4.22
C CYS A 86 -2.13 0.16 -5.41
N PHE A 87 -3.16 0.99 -5.17
CA PHE A 87 -3.89 1.69 -6.22
C PHE A 87 -2.98 2.64 -6.99
N HIS A 88 -2.18 3.44 -6.30
CA HIS A 88 -1.21 4.33 -6.96
C HIS A 88 -0.14 3.56 -7.73
N ALA A 89 0.38 2.46 -7.18
CA ALA A 89 1.34 1.60 -7.87
C ALA A 89 0.73 0.99 -9.14
N GLN A 90 -0.52 0.51 -9.07
CA GLN A 90 -1.26 0.00 -10.22
C GLN A 90 -1.44 1.07 -11.30
N LEU A 91 -1.85 2.29 -10.92
CA LEU A 91 -1.98 3.41 -11.84
C LEU A 91 -0.66 3.78 -12.52
N ILE A 92 0.47 3.67 -11.83
CA ILE A 92 1.79 3.91 -12.41
C ILE A 92 2.16 2.77 -13.37
N ALA A 93 2.02 1.52 -12.94
CA ALA A 93 2.40 0.32 -13.70
C ALA A 93 1.57 0.15 -14.98
N THR A 94 0.33 0.65 -15.01
CA THR A 94 -0.58 0.52 -16.16
C THR A 94 -0.25 1.50 -17.29
N LYS A 95 0.58 2.52 -17.05
CA LYS A 95 0.88 3.54 -18.07
C LYS A 95 1.83 2.99 -19.14
N LEU A 96 1.57 3.33 -20.41
CA LEU A 96 2.39 2.87 -21.54
C LEU A 96 3.88 3.19 -21.37
N TYR A 97 4.20 4.38 -20.87
CA TYR A 97 5.59 4.78 -20.68
C TYR A 97 6.30 3.99 -19.59
N PHE A 98 5.61 3.29 -18.69
CA PHE A 98 6.25 2.49 -17.63
C PHE A 98 7.20 1.43 -18.20
N ARG A 99 6.79 0.75 -19.29
CA ARG A 99 7.63 -0.23 -19.98
C ARG A 99 8.82 0.43 -20.67
N SER A 100 8.60 1.56 -21.36
CA SER A 100 9.68 2.32 -22.01
C SER A 100 10.68 2.85 -20.99
N SER A 101 10.22 3.35 -19.85
CA SER A 101 11.06 3.80 -18.74
C SER A 101 11.87 2.66 -18.13
N ALA A 102 11.30 1.45 -18.00
CA ALA A 102 12.04 0.29 -17.52
C ALA A 102 13.19 -0.09 -18.47
N GLN A 103 12.97 -0.03 -19.78
CA GLN A 103 14.01 -0.24 -20.79
C GLN A 103 15.07 0.88 -20.76
N GLU A 104 14.66 2.13 -20.62
CA GLU A 104 15.58 3.26 -20.46
C GLU A 104 16.45 3.10 -19.20
N ILE A 105 15.87 2.66 -18.08
CA ILE A 105 16.61 2.37 -16.84
C ILE A 105 17.62 1.24 -17.05
N HIS A 106 17.22 0.16 -17.72
CA HIS A 106 18.11 -0.95 -18.04
C HIS A 106 19.29 -0.51 -18.94
N SER A 107 19.07 0.45 -19.83
CA SER A 107 20.10 0.95 -20.75
C SER A 107 21.18 1.84 -20.09
N LEU A 108 20.99 2.23 -18.82
CA LEU A 108 21.94 3.08 -18.10
C LEU A 108 23.15 2.26 -17.65
N ASN A 109 24.34 2.71 -18.05
CA ASN A 109 25.61 2.13 -17.62
C ASN A 109 26.13 2.79 -16.35
N THR A 110 26.88 2.04 -15.54
CA THR A 110 27.50 2.53 -14.29
C THR A 110 28.40 3.76 -14.52
N SER A 111 29.09 3.82 -15.65
CA SER A 111 29.93 4.95 -16.05
C SER A 111 29.16 6.27 -16.14
N ASP A 112 27.93 6.22 -16.66
CA ASP A 112 27.08 7.40 -16.85
C ASP A 112 26.56 7.92 -15.51
N ILE A 113 26.29 7.00 -14.58
CA ILE A 113 25.87 7.31 -13.21
C ILE A 113 27.01 7.96 -12.43
N GLU A 114 28.21 7.40 -12.50
CA GLU A 114 29.40 7.95 -11.83
C GLU A 114 29.76 9.35 -12.37
N ALA A 115 29.68 9.54 -13.69
CA ALA A 115 29.90 10.84 -14.31
C ALA A 115 28.88 11.87 -13.81
N ALA A 116 27.61 11.48 -13.69
CA ALA A 116 26.58 12.36 -13.17
C ALA A 116 26.73 12.67 -11.68
N LEU A 117 27.14 11.70 -10.85
CA LEU A 117 27.42 11.91 -9.43
C LEU A 117 28.59 12.89 -9.23
N LYS A 118 29.66 12.77 -10.01
CA LYS A 118 30.80 13.71 -10.01
C LYS A 118 30.38 15.13 -10.41
N ASN A 119 29.47 15.27 -11.38
CA ASN A 119 28.94 16.57 -11.79
C ASN A 119 28.06 17.20 -10.69
N ILE A 120 27.23 16.39 -10.02
CA ILE A 120 26.40 16.86 -8.90
C ILE A 120 27.26 17.32 -7.72
N SER A 121 28.31 16.58 -7.36
CA SER A 121 29.19 16.92 -6.24
C SER A 121 30.01 18.20 -6.49
N THR A 122 30.36 18.47 -7.75
CA THR A 122 31.16 19.65 -8.13
C THR A 122 30.32 20.88 -8.49
N ARG A 123 28.98 20.80 -8.39
CA ARG A 123 28.02 21.85 -8.83
C ARG A 123 28.26 22.35 -10.27
N THR A 124 28.89 21.55 -11.13
CA THR A 124 29.06 21.91 -12.54
C THR A 124 27.81 21.50 -13.32
N HIS A 125 27.05 22.49 -13.79
CA HIS A 125 25.92 22.28 -14.69
C HIS A 125 26.42 21.91 -16.08
N ASN A 126 26.78 20.64 -16.29
CA ASN A 126 27.17 20.17 -17.61
C ASN A 126 25.93 19.78 -18.43
N THR A 127 25.75 20.47 -19.56
CA THR A 127 24.65 20.30 -20.55
C THR A 127 24.65 18.91 -21.23
N GLY A 128 25.70 18.10 -21.01
CA GLY A 128 25.90 16.79 -21.63
C GLY A 128 25.46 15.58 -20.79
N CYS A 129 24.68 15.77 -19.72
CA CYS A 129 24.18 14.64 -18.93
C CYS A 129 23.25 13.75 -19.79
N ASN A 130 23.45 12.43 -19.77
CA ASN A 130 22.67 11.46 -20.55
C ASN A 130 21.17 11.72 -20.35
N LYS A 131 20.43 11.94 -21.46
CA LYS A 131 18.99 12.25 -21.44
C LYS A 131 18.18 11.17 -20.69
N ALA A 132 18.62 9.91 -20.72
CA ALA A 132 18.00 8.81 -19.99
C ALA A 132 18.12 8.98 -18.47
N LEU A 133 19.25 9.50 -17.97
CA LEU A 133 19.46 9.71 -16.55
C LEU A 133 18.63 10.91 -16.03
N GLY A 134 18.52 11.98 -16.82
CA GLY A 134 17.62 13.10 -16.50
C GLY A 134 16.16 12.66 -16.42
N LYS A 135 15.72 11.79 -17.34
CA LYS A 135 14.40 11.15 -17.27
C LYS A 135 14.25 10.28 -16.02
N LEU A 136 15.26 9.49 -15.65
CA LEU A 136 15.23 8.68 -14.43
C LEU A 136 15.07 9.54 -13.17
N LEU A 137 15.86 10.60 -13.03
CA LEU A 137 15.76 11.51 -11.88
C LEU A 137 14.38 12.18 -11.80
N ASN A 138 13.80 12.55 -12.94
CA ASN A 138 12.43 13.07 -12.99
C ASN A 138 11.39 12.02 -12.58
N HIS A 139 11.58 10.76 -12.98
CA HIS A 139 10.70 9.65 -12.55
C HIS A 139 10.83 9.42 -11.04
N ILE A 140 12.05 9.37 -10.49
CA ILE A 140 12.30 9.24 -9.05
C ILE A 140 11.65 10.38 -8.28
N LYS A 141 11.82 11.63 -8.74
CA LYS A 141 11.19 12.81 -8.11
C LYS A 141 9.66 12.74 -8.15
N THR A 142 9.09 12.30 -9.27
CA THR A 142 7.63 12.16 -9.43
C THR A 142 7.05 11.05 -8.56
N ILE A 143 7.77 9.93 -8.42
CA ILE A 143 7.35 8.78 -7.60
C ILE A 143 7.54 9.09 -6.11
N GLY A 144 8.72 9.59 -5.72
CA GLY A 144 9.04 9.94 -4.33
C GLY A 144 8.15 11.03 -3.75
N GLY A 145 7.69 11.99 -4.57
CA GLY A 145 6.74 13.01 -4.11
C GLY A 145 5.30 12.52 -3.92
N ARG A 146 4.96 11.31 -4.41
CA ARG A 146 3.59 10.75 -4.33
C ARG A 146 3.43 9.64 -3.29
N VAL A 147 4.52 9.00 -2.88
CA VAL A 147 4.50 8.05 -1.77
C VAL A 147 4.57 8.84 -0.47
N MET A 148 3.42 9.12 0.14
CA MET A 148 3.37 9.71 1.47
C MET A 148 3.83 8.67 2.51
N GLY A 149 4.91 8.98 3.24
CA GLY A 149 5.30 8.24 4.46
C GLY A 149 6.47 7.26 4.33
N SER A 150 7.48 7.55 3.50
CA SER A 150 8.82 6.95 3.64
C SER A 150 9.76 7.89 4.39
#